data_AF-A0A938SHZ6-F1
#
_entry.id   AF-A0A938SHZ6-F1
#
_cell.length_a   1.000
_cell.length_b   1.000
_cell.length_c   1.000
_cell.angle_alpha   90.00
_cell.angle_beta   90.00
_cell.angle_gamma   90.00
#
_symmetry.space_group_name_H-M   'P 1'
#
loop_
_entity.id
_entity.type
_entity.pdbx_description
1 polymer ?
#
loop_
_entity_poly.entity_id
_entity_poly.type
_entity_poly.pdbx_seq_one_letter_code
_entity_poly.pdbx_strand_id
1 'polypeptide(L)'
;MTMAVKRTLTWYGVLTVTLLVAIAFGGIAVKVNNADFEKADATGNAPEGWTYVTPQNGDGALSLDAGREGGKCAKVTCTRHEGIWGPGMGQLGVVTVEKGKWYELGFWARAEGLAAGAIAALRDITDWNANQIYEQFHPARSWGKFSMKFRATKDLPAANSRLQFHFDSTGILWIDDVTLAETEPPKPDNVLDVAGRKNLLPNSSFECGAFGWGTYGADELFGTVDASTAVHGRQSFRIHLA
;
A
#
# COMPACT_ATOMS: atom_id res chain seq x y z
N MET A 1 64.44 -9.22 34.58
CA MET A 1 63.95 -10.21 33.58
C MET A 1 62.44 -10.28 33.74
N THR A 2 61.73 -9.48 32.96
CA THR A 2 60.31 -9.15 33.14
C THR A 2 59.46 -10.12 32.33
N MET A 3 58.66 -10.97 32.97
CA MET A 3 57.75 -11.89 32.27
C MET A 3 56.47 -11.16 31.87
N ALA A 4 56.19 -11.18 30.57
CA ALA A 4 54.97 -10.65 29.97
C ALA A 4 53.79 -11.62 30.14
N VAL A 5 52.67 -11.12 30.66
CA VAL A 5 51.39 -11.83 30.72
C VAL A 5 50.68 -11.68 29.37
N LYS A 6 50.51 -12.78 28.63
CA LYS A 6 49.64 -12.83 27.44
C LYS A 6 48.20 -13.06 27.88
N ARG A 7 47.32 -12.08 27.66
CA ARG A 7 45.86 -12.24 27.78
C ARG A 7 45.28 -12.62 26.41
N THR A 8 44.77 -13.83 26.28
CA THR A 8 43.95 -14.30 25.16
C THR A 8 42.50 -13.87 25.40
N LEU A 9 41.95 -13.05 24.49
CA LEU A 9 40.56 -12.63 24.51
C LEU A 9 39.77 -13.54 23.57
N THR A 10 38.94 -14.43 24.12
CA THR A 10 38.06 -15.29 23.33
C THR A 10 36.78 -14.53 22.99
N TRP A 11 36.55 -14.31 21.70
CA TRP A 11 35.39 -13.61 21.15
C TRP A 11 34.19 -14.58 21.09
N TYR A 12 33.15 -14.34 21.88
CA TYR A 12 31.87 -15.05 21.75
C TYR A 12 31.01 -14.29 20.74
N GLY A 13 30.96 -14.77 19.50
CA GLY A 13 30.02 -14.29 18.49
C GLY A 13 28.60 -14.72 18.86
N VAL A 14 27.73 -13.75 19.15
CA VAL A 14 26.30 -13.97 19.32
C VAL A 14 25.69 -14.14 17.93
N LEU A 15 25.22 -15.33 17.62
CA LEU A 15 24.49 -15.63 16.38
C LEU A 15 23.01 -15.24 16.60
N THR A 16 22.61 -14.08 16.10
CA THR A 16 21.21 -13.66 16.09
C THR A 16 20.51 -14.39 14.94
N VAL A 17 19.68 -15.39 15.26
CA VAL A 17 18.79 -16.05 14.29
C VAL A 17 17.55 -15.18 14.15
N THR A 18 17.44 -14.44 13.05
CA THR A 18 16.22 -13.73 12.69
C THR A 18 15.22 -14.73 12.12
N LEU A 19 14.15 -15.00 12.86
CA LEU A 19 13.06 -15.86 12.42
C LEU A 19 12.18 -15.07 11.44
N LEU A 20 12.26 -15.39 10.16
CA LEU A 20 11.33 -14.89 9.13
C LEU A 20 9.97 -15.56 9.33
N VAL A 21 9.00 -14.80 9.85
CA VAL A 21 7.59 -15.23 9.88
C VAL A 21 7.02 -14.99 8.49
N ALA A 22 7.05 -16.02 7.65
CA ALA A 22 6.25 -16.06 6.43
C ALA A 22 4.77 -16.12 6.84
N ILE A 23 4.06 -15.00 6.73
CA ILE A 23 2.60 -14.99 6.85
C ILE A 23 2.07 -15.67 5.58
N ALA A 24 1.75 -16.96 5.70
CA ALA A 24 1.09 -17.70 4.64
C ALA A 24 -0.33 -17.16 4.47
N PHE A 25 -0.59 -16.48 3.36
CA PHE A 25 -1.95 -16.23 2.90
C PHE A 25 -2.53 -17.59 2.50
N GLY A 26 -3.55 -18.08 3.22
CA GLY A 26 -4.21 -19.37 2.94
C GLY A 26 -5.07 -19.39 1.66
N GLY A 27 -4.82 -18.46 0.75
CA GLY A 27 -5.60 -18.22 -0.47
C GLY A 27 -4.98 -18.84 -1.72
N ILE A 28 -5.79 -18.98 -2.77
CA ILE A 28 -5.28 -19.37 -4.09
C ILE A 28 -4.48 -18.20 -4.65
N ALA A 29 -3.17 -18.40 -4.83
CA ALA A 29 -2.29 -17.36 -5.37
C ALA A 29 -2.64 -17.02 -6.81
N VAL A 30 -2.79 -15.72 -7.08
CA VAL A 30 -2.93 -15.18 -8.43
C VAL A 30 -1.54 -14.83 -8.96
N LYS A 31 -1.29 -15.14 -10.22
CA LYS A 31 0.00 -14.89 -10.86
C LYS A 31 0.28 -13.38 -10.96
N VAL A 32 1.44 -12.98 -10.47
CA VAL A 32 2.10 -11.69 -10.72
C VAL A 32 3.52 -12.02 -11.16
N ASN A 33 3.96 -11.54 -12.33
CA ASN A 33 5.32 -11.82 -12.81
C ASN A 33 6.34 -10.98 -12.04
N ASN A 34 7.49 -11.60 -11.69
CA ASN A 34 8.64 -10.91 -11.10
C ASN A 34 8.21 -9.99 -9.95
N ALA A 35 7.44 -10.55 -9.03
CA ALA A 35 6.72 -9.79 -8.01
C ALA A 35 7.63 -9.37 -6.85
N ASP A 36 8.78 -10.05 -6.71
CA ASP A 36 9.92 -9.71 -5.86
C ASP A 36 10.95 -8.80 -6.55
N PHE A 37 10.77 -8.49 -7.84
CA PHE A 37 11.61 -7.60 -8.64
C PHE A 37 13.09 -8.00 -8.78
N GLU A 38 13.46 -9.24 -8.45
CA GLU A 38 14.86 -9.67 -8.48
C GLU A 38 15.42 -9.80 -9.91
N LYS A 39 14.52 -10.01 -10.89
CA LYS A 39 14.90 -10.14 -12.29
C LYS A 39 14.86 -8.78 -13.00
N ALA A 40 16.01 -8.40 -13.55
CA ALA A 40 16.11 -7.24 -14.43
C ALA A 40 15.64 -7.59 -15.85
N ASP A 41 15.15 -6.59 -16.58
CA ASP A 41 14.85 -6.69 -18.00
C ASP A 41 16.13 -6.88 -18.84
N ALA A 42 15.96 -6.99 -20.17
CA ALA A 42 17.08 -7.19 -21.09
C ALA A 42 18.10 -6.03 -21.09
N THR A 43 17.71 -4.84 -20.61
CA THR A 43 18.61 -3.67 -20.51
C THR A 43 19.35 -3.62 -19.18
N GLY A 44 18.91 -4.42 -18.19
CA GLY A 44 19.44 -4.44 -16.83
C GLY A 44 18.93 -3.31 -15.94
N ASN A 45 18.08 -2.41 -16.45
CA ASN A 45 17.74 -1.18 -15.75
C ASN A 45 16.40 -1.25 -15.01
N ALA A 46 15.40 -1.92 -15.58
CA ALA A 46 14.03 -2.00 -15.04
C ALA A 46 13.69 -3.44 -14.64
N PRO A 47 12.66 -3.65 -13.79
CA PRO A 47 12.20 -5.01 -13.48
C PRO A 47 11.58 -5.68 -14.70
N GLU A 48 11.99 -6.91 -14.99
CA GLU A 48 11.43 -7.69 -16.09
C GLU A 48 9.91 -7.84 -15.92
N GLY A 49 9.14 -7.66 -17.00
CA GLY A 49 7.69 -7.83 -16.99
C GLY A 49 6.91 -6.66 -16.39
N TRP A 50 7.58 -5.56 -16.03
CA TRP A 50 6.97 -4.32 -15.59
C TRP A 50 7.34 -3.18 -16.53
N THR A 51 6.36 -2.35 -16.85
CA THR A 51 6.54 -1.23 -17.79
C THR A 51 6.34 0.09 -17.06
N TYR A 52 7.18 1.08 -17.38
CA TYR A 52 6.98 2.45 -16.90
C TYR A 52 5.67 3.03 -17.40
N VAL A 53 4.96 3.73 -16.52
CA VAL A 53 3.80 4.54 -16.87
C VAL A 53 4.31 5.97 -17.03
N THR A 54 4.40 6.41 -18.29
CA THR A 54 4.91 7.74 -18.59
C THR A 54 3.91 8.81 -18.14
N PRO A 55 4.36 9.81 -17.36
CA PRO A 55 3.52 10.92 -16.96
C PRO A 55 3.20 11.81 -18.17
N GLN A 56 2.01 12.41 -18.17
CA GLN A 56 1.69 13.41 -19.18
C GLN A 56 2.54 14.66 -18.95
N ASN A 57 3.30 15.09 -19.96
CA ASN A 57 4.19 16.26 -19.88
C ASN A 57 5.14 16.25 -18.67
N GLY A 58 5.68 15.08 -18.31
CA GLY A 58 6.58 14.93 -17.17
C GLY A 58 7.84 14.13 -17.48
N ASP A 59 8.76 14.11 -16.52
CA ASP A 59 10.02 13.38 -16.58
C ASP A 59 10.14 12.41 -15.42
N GLY A 60 10.64 11.22 -15.70
CA GLY A 60 10.85 10.18 -14.71
C GLY A 60 11.29 8.86 -15.33
N ALA A 61 11.41 7.82 -14.50
CA ALA A 61 11.83 6.50 -14.94
C ALA A 61 11.30 5.39 -14.04
N LEU A 62 11.23 4.18 -14.58
CA LEU A 62 11.18 2.94 -13.82
C LEU A 62 12.59 2.33 -13.83
N SER A 63 13.09 1.96 -12.65
CA SER A 63 14.39 1.33 -12.47
C SER A 63 14.37 0.30 -11.34
N LEU A 64 15.44 -0.47 -11.19
CA LEU A 64 15.72 -1.29 -10.02
C LEU A 64 16.56 -0.50 -9.00
N ASP A 65 16.33 -0.74 -7.71
CA ASP A 65 17.12 -0.20 -6.60
C ASP A 65 17.28 -1.27 -5.51
N ALA A 66 18.02 -0.98 -4.43
CA ALA A 66 18.18 -1.91 -3.31
C ALA A 66 16.83 -2.19 -2.59
N GLY A 67 16.48 -3.47 -2.49
CA GLY A 67 15.28 -3.97 -1.84
C GLY A 67 15.35 -3.95 -0.31
N ARG A 68 14.24 -4.32 0.34
CA ARG A 68 14.07 -4.19 1.81
C ARG A 68 15.02 -5.06 2.63
N GLU A 69 15.28 -6.29 2.21
CA GLU A 69 16.06 -7.29 2.98
C GLU A 69 17.43 -7.61 2.36
N GLY A 70 17.92 -6.75 1.47
CA GLY A 70 19.05 -7.08 0.59
C GLY A 70 18.55 -7.88 -0.61
N GLY A 71 18.63 -7.27 -1.79
CA GLY A 71 17.92 -7.71 -2.99
C GLY A 71 17.61 -6.49 -3.84
N LYS A 72 16.62 -6.59 -4.72
CA LYS A 72 16.15 -5.50 -5.56
C LYS A 72 14.71 -5.14 -5.23
N CYS A 73 14.33 -3.93 -5.58
CA CYS A 73 12.94 -3.49 -5.61
C CYS A 73 12.71 -2.64 -6.86
N ALA A 74 11.45 -2.42 -7.20
CA ALA A 74 11.09 -1.47 -8.24
C ALA A 74 11.15 -0.04 -7.69
N LYS A 75 11.74 0.88 -8.46
CA LYS A 75 11.80 2.31 -8.16
C LYS A 75 11.22 3.11 -9.31
N VAL A 76 10.18 3.90 -9.00
CA VAL A 76 9.61 4.88 -9.90
C VAL A 76 10.05 6.28 -9.46
N THR A 77 10.72 7.02 -10.34
CA THR A 77 11.10 8.41 -10.11
C THR A 77 10.25 9.37 -10.94
N CYS A 78 10.03 10.56 -10.40
CA CYS A 78 9.44 11.69 -11.09
C CYS A 78 10.13 12.99 -10.70
N THR A 79 10.75 13.66 -11.67
CA THR A 79 11.43 14.94 -11.44
C THR A 79 10.63 16.14 -11.96
N ARG A 80 9.67 15.89 -12.85
CA ARG A 80 8.78 16.92 -13.40
C ARG A 80 7.40 16.32 -13.66
N HIS A 81 6.35 17.00 -13.20
CA HIS A 81 4.96 16.59 -13.40
C HIS A 81 4.08 17.83 -13.60
N GLU A 82 3.49 17.94 -14.79
CA GLU A 82 2.67 19.10 -15.20
C GLU A 82 1.29 18.67 -15.76
N GLY A 83 1.07 17.37 -15.90
CA GLY A 83 -0.15 16.79 -16.46
C GLY A 83 -1.15 16.34 -15.40
N ILE A 84 -2.27 15.78 -15.85
CA ILE A 84 -3.33 15.27 -14.95
C ILE A 84 -3.01 13.86 -14.44
N TRP A 85 -2.23 13.09 -15.21
CA TRP A 85 -1.83 11.73 -14.86
C TRP A 85 -0.32 11.66 -14.62
N GLY A 86 0.06 11.20 -13.44
CA GLY A 86 1.45 11.09 -13.03
C GLY A 86 2.09 9.75 -13.35
N PRO A 87 3.37 9.58 -12.96
CA PRO A 87 4.15 8.43 -13.34
C PRO A 87 3.82 7.20 -12.49
N GLY A 88 4.31 6.06 -12.95
CA GLY A 88 4.09 4.81 -12.26
C GLY A 88 4.79 3.63 -12.92
N MET A 89 4.35 2.45 -12.54
CA MET A 89 4.71 1.18 -13.16
C MET A 89 3.47 0.31 -13.30
N GLY A 90 3.45 -0.56 -14.30
CA GLY A 90 2.37 -1.51 -14.46
C GLY A 90 2.79 -2.80 -15.13
N GLN A 91 2.01 -3.84 -14.88
CA GLN A 91 2.15 -5.14 -15.50
C GLN A 91 0.88 -5.42 -16.29
N LEU A 92 1.03 -5.57 -17.60
CA LEU A 92 -0.08 -5.80 -18.53
C LEU A 92 -0.18 -7.29 -18.87
N GLY A 93 -1.39 -7.81 -19.01
CA GLY A 93 -1.57 -9.12 -19.64
C GLY A 93 -1.37 -10.33 -18.72
N VAL A 94 -1.27 -10.14 -17.40
CA VAL A 94 -0.83 -11.21 -16.47
C VAL A 94 -1.91 -11.63 -15.47
N VAL A 95 -2.58 -10.66 -14.85
CA VAL A 95 -3.45 -10.89 -13.70
C VAL A 95 -4.83 -11.31 -14.15
N THR A 96 -5.34 -12.42 -13.61
CA THR A 96 -6.74 -12.84 -13.83
C THR A 96 -7.50 -12.76 -12.50
N VAL A 97 -8.71 -12.20 -12.54
CA VAL A 97 -9.66 -12.25 -11.42
C VAL A 97 -11.05 -12.62 -11.91
N GLU A 98 -11.83 -13.28 -11.07
CA GLU A 98 -13.18 -13.75 -11.37
C GLU A 98 -14.22 -12.93 -10.60
N LYS A 99 -15.32 -12.59 -11.29
CA LYS A 99 -16.41 -11.80 -10.75
C LYS A 99 -16.93 -12.39 -9.44
N GLY A 100 -17.09 -11.51 -8.45
CA GLY A 100 -17.71 -11.83 -7.17
C GLY A 100 -16.77 -12.46 -6.15
N LYS A 101 -15.60 -12.96 -6.55
CA LYS A 101 -14.55 -13.43 -5.65
C LYS A 101 -13.83 -12.27 -4.97
N TRP A 102 -13.29 -12.56 -3.79
CA TRP A 102 -12.51 -11.62 -3.00
C TRP A 102 -11.02 -11.91 -3.18
N TYR A 103 -10.24 -10.84 -3.27
CA TYR A 103 -8.80 -10.87 -3.46
C TYR A 103 -8.12 -9.92 -2.48
N GLU A 104 -6.89 -10.24 -2.12
CA GLU A 104 -6.01 -9.40 -1.29
C GLU A 104 -4.75 -9.07 -2.09
N LEU A 105 -4.55 -7.78 -2.37
CA LEU A 105 -3.30 -7.25 -2.91
C LEU A 105 -2.42 -6.83 -1.73
N GLY A 106 -1.27 -7.48 -1.58
CA GLY A 106 -0.25 -7.15 -0.59
C GLY A 106 1.04 -6.69 -1.26
N PHE A 107 1.76 -5.75 -0.65
CA PHE A 107 3.07 -5.29 -1.11
C PHE A 107 3.78 -4.49 0.00
N TRP A 108 5.08 -4.28 -0.15
CA TRP A 108 5.84 -3.31 0.63
C TRP A 108 6.06 -2.05 -0.18
N ALA A 109 6.00 -0.89 0.49
CA ALA A 109 6.29 0.37 -0.15
C ALA A 109 7.02 1.32 0.79
N ARG A 110 7.84 2.19 0.19
CA ARG A 110 8.33 3.43 0.80
C ARG A 110 8.32 4.54 -0.25
N ALA A 111 8.31 5.79 0.19
CA ALA A 111 8.31 6.92 -0.72
C ALA A 111 9.04 8.14 -0.15
N GLU A 112 9.47 9.00 -1.07
CA GLU A 112 10.12 10.27 -0.76
C GLU A 112 9.53 11.37 -1.66
N GLY A 113 9.08 12.46 -1.05
CA GLY A 113 8.65 13.66 -1.77
C GLY A 113 7.30 13.57 -2.50
N LEU A 114 6.47 12.56 -2.22
CA LEU A 114 5.12 12.49 -2.78
C LEU A 114 4.18 13.48 -2.09
N ALA A 115 3.40 14.24 -2.86
CA ALA A 115 2.48 15.24 -2.32
C ALA A 115 1.15 14.65 -1.84
N ALA A 116 0.65 13.62 -2.51
CA ALA A 116 -0.68 13.05 -2.29
C ALA A 116 -0.67 11.50 -2.18
N GLY A 117 0.46 10.92 -1.76
CA GLY A 117 0.60 9.46 -1.71
C GLY A 117 0.65 8.82 -3.11
N ALA A 118 0.31 7.54 -3.17
CA ALA A 118 0.30 6.71 -4.38
C ALA A 118 -1.00 5.90 -4.48
N ILE A 119 -1.26 5.33 -5.65
CA ILE A 119 -2.48 4.58 -5.98
C ILE A 119 -2.09 3.20 -6.50
N ALA A 120 -2.65 2.16 -5.90
CA ALA A 120 -2.62 0.80 -6.41
C ALA A 120 -3.93 0.51 -7.16
N ALA A 121 -3.83 -0.03 -8.37
CA ALA A 121 -5.01 -0.32 -9.19
C ALA A 121 -4.88 -1.58 -10.04
N LEU A 122 -6.00 -2.25 -10.26
CA LEU A 122 -6.16 -3.34 -11.23
C LEU A 122 -7.27 -2.93 -12.19
N ARG A 123 -6.88 -2.64 -13.43
CA ARG A 123 -7.79 -2.10 -14.45
C ARG A 123 -7.98 -3.09 -15.60
N ASP A 124 -9.16 -3.02 -16.18
CA ASP A 124 -9.43 -3.55 -17.50
C ASP A 124 -9.05 -2.49 -18.53
N ILE A 125 -8.11 -2.81 -19.41
CA ILE A 125 -7.61 -1.85 -20.41
C ILE A 125 -8.55 -1.64 -21.59
N THR A 126 -9.63 -2.43 -21.69
CA THR A 126 -10.63 -2.29 -22.77
C THR A 126 -11.61 -1.15 -22.52
N ASP A 127 -11.92 -0.86 -21.25
CA ASP A 127 -12.85 0.19 -20.83
C ASP A 127 -12.29 1.11 -19.73
N TRP A 128 -11.05 0.87 -19.29
CA TRP A 128 -10.35 1.59 -18.22
C TRP A 128 -11.03 1.53 -16.84
N ASN A 129 -12.02 0.66 -16.66
CA ASN A 129 -12.68 0.50 -15.37
C ASN A 129 -11.79 -0.28 -14.40
N ALA A 130 -11.73 0.19 -13.16
CA ALA A 130 -11.10 -0.54 -12.06
C ALA A 130 -12.00 -1.70 -11.61
N ASN A 131 -11.39 -2.85 -11.36
CA ASN A 131 -12.07 -4.02 -10.77
C ASN A 131 -12.17 -3.88 -9.24
N GLN A 132 -12.70 -2.74 -8.78
CA GLN A 132 -12.83 -2.30 -7.37
C GLN A 132 -11.53 -2.03 -6.63
N ILE A 133 -10.37 -2.25 -7.23
CA ILE A 133 -9.10 -1.79 -6.66
C ILE A 133 -8.59 -0.59 -7.46
N TYR A 134 -8.79 0.57 -6.85
CA TYR A 134 -8.24 1.89 -7.18
C TYR A 134 -8.07 2.59 -5.84
N GLU A 135 -7.06 2.19 -5.10
CA GLU A 135 -6.92 2.53 -3.68
C GLU A 135 -5.69 3.37 -3.45
N GLN A 136 -5.88 4.48 -2.73
CA GLN A 136 -4.81 5.37 -2.34
C GLN A 136 -4.09 4.82 -1.11
N PHE A 137 -2.77 4.96 -1.08
CA PHE A 137 -1.93 4.61 0.06
C PHE A 137 -0.84 5.66 0.26
N HIS A 138 -0.36 5.79 1.49
CA HIS A 138 0.60 6.82 1.89
C HIS A 138 1.87 6.18 2.46
N PRO A 139 2.84 5.80 1.62
CA PRO A 139 4.11 5.26 2.11
C PRO A 139 4.91 6.31 2.88
N ALA A 140 5.47 5.89 4.01
CA ALA A 140 6.47 6.66 4.72
C ALA A 140 7.84 6.55 4.03
N ARG A 141 8.85 7.24 4.57
CA ARG A 141 10.25 7.12 4.11
C ARG A 141 10.84 5.74 4.40
N SER A 142 10.37 5.07 5.45
CA SER A 142 10.70 3.69 5.78
C SER A 142 9.74 2.71 5.11
N TRP A 143 10.22 1.50 4.83
CA TRP A 143 9.39 0.42 4.31
C TRP A 143 8.21 0.11 5.24
N GLY A 144 7.01 0.13 4.68
CA GLY A 144 5.78 -0.30 5.32
C GLY A 144 5.06 -1.34 4.46
N LYS A 145 4.38 -2.28 5.12
CA LYS A 145 3.56 -3.29 4.44
C LYS A 145 2.15 -2.75 4.25
N PHE A 146 1.63 -2.89 3.04
CA PHE A 146 0.27 -2.53 2.65
C PHE A 146 -0.51 -3.78 2.27
N SER A 147 -1.79 -3.79 2.60
CA SER A 147 -2.72 -4.84 2.18
C SER A 147 -4.09 -4.26 1.86
N MET A 148 -4.65 -4.64 0.72
CA MET A 148 -5.91 -4.12 0.21
C MET A 148 -6.79 -5.29 -0.22
N LYS A 149 -7.94 -5.46 0.44
CA LYS A 149 -8.95 -6.45 0.05
C LYS A 149 -9.98 -5.83 -0.87
N PHE A 150 -10.27 -6.50 -1.98
CA PHE A 150 -11.28 -6.05 -2.93
C PHE A 150 -12.11 -7.22 -3.44
N ARG A 151 -13.36 -6.93 -3.81
CA ARG A 151 -14.24 -7.88 -4.48
C ARG A 151 -14.25 -7.57 -5.97
N ALA A 152 -13.87 -8.51 -6.83
CA ALA A 152 -13.91 -8.27 -8.26
C ALA A 152 -15.36 -8.05 -8.74
N THR A 153 -15.62 -6.97 -9.48
CA THR A 153 -16.97 -6.63 -9.98
C THR A 153 -17.31 -7.27 -11.31
N LYS A 154 -16.28 -7.61 -12.10
CA LYS A 154 -16.39 -8.33 -13.37
C LYS A 154 -15.25 -9.34 -13.48
N ASP A 155 -15.42 -10.29 -14.39
CA ASP A 155 -14.31 -11.16 -14.80
C ASP A 155 -13.28 -10.29 -15.50
N LEU A 156 -12.01 -10.50 -15.17
CA LEU A 156 -10.88 -9.84 -15.81
C LEU A 156 -9.93 -10.90 -16.36
N PRO A 157 -10.01 -11.21 -17.66
CA PRO A 157 -9.02 -12.07 -18.29
C PRO A 157 -7.64 -11.44 -18.26
N ALA A 158 -6.59 -12.26 -18.09
CA ALA A 158 -5.19 -11.83 -18.08
C ALA A 158 -4.87 -10.81 -19.18
N ALA A 159 -5.24 -11.12 -20.43
CA ALA A 159 -4.95 -10.30 -21.62
C ALA A 159 -5.46 -8.85 -21.53
N ASN A 160 -6.50 -8.60 -20.74
CA ASN A 160 -7.10 -7.27 -20.58
C ASN A 160 -6.65 -6.58 -19.29
N SER A 161 -5.88 -7.26 -18.45
CA SER A 161 -5.49 -6.74 -17.14
C SER A 161 -4.34 -5.76 -17.21
N ARG A 162 -4.39 -4.77 -16.32
CA ARG A 162 -3.25 -3.96 -15.93
C ARG A 162 -3.24 -3.77 -14.42
N LEU A 163 -2.32 -4.46 -13.74
CA LEU A 163 -1.97 -4.14 -12.35
C LEU A 163 -0.98 -2.97 -12.39
N GLN A 164 -1.19 -1.94 -11.58
CA GLN A 164 -0.34 -0.76 -11.59
C GLN A 164 -0.24 -0.06 -10.24
N PHE A 165 0.89 0.62 -10.07
CA PHE A 165 1.17 1.56 -8.99
C PHE A 165 1.55 2.88 -9.62
N HIS A 166 0.93 3.98 -9.21
CA HIS A 166 1.19 5.32 -9.76
C HIS A 166 0.95 6.41 -8.72
N PHE A 167 1.41 7.63 -8.99
CA PHE A 167 1.21 8.79 -8.14
C PHE A 167 1.15 10.05 -9.01
N ASP A 168 0.43 11.08 -8.55
CA ASP A 168 0.17 12.31 -9.33
C ASP A 168 0.97 13.51 -8.77
N SER A 169 2.28 13.32 -8.60
CA SER A 169 3.22 14.37 -8.15
C SER A 169 4.64 14.09 -8.62
N THR A 170 5.57 15.00 -8.34
CA THR A 170 7.00 14.64 -8.30
C THR A 170 7.31 13.75 -7.09
N GLY A 171 8.50 13.15 -7.08
CA GLY A 171 8.99 12.33 -5.99
C GLY A 171 9.44 10.94 -6.43
N ILE A 172 9.57 10.03 -5.46
CA ILE A 172 10.07 8.68 -5.68
C ILE A 172 9.21 7.69 -4.91
N LEU A 173 8.82 6.62 -5.58
CA LEU A 173 8.10 5.49 -5.01
C LEU A 173 8.92 4.22 -5.19
N TRP A 174 9.10 3.45 -4.13
CA TRP A 174 9.66 2.10 -4.18
C TRP A 174 8.59 1.08 -3.80
N ILE A 175 8.54 -0.03 -4.54
CA ILE A 175 7.61 -1.15 -4.33
C ILE A 175 8.41 -2.45 -4.29
N ASP A 176 8.07 -3.33 -3.36
CA ASP A 176 8.74 -4.62 -3.17
C ASP A 176 7.72 -5.72 -2.78
N ASP A 177 8.05 -6.99 -3.03
CA ASP A 177 7.29 -8.19 -2.64
C ASP A 177 5.77 -8.11 -2.93
N VAL A 178 5.37 -7.92 -4.19
CA VAL A 178 3.95 -7.86 -4.57
C VAL A 178 3.31 -9.26 -4.49
N THR A 179 2.14 -9.34 -3.88
CA THR A 179 1.33 -10.56 -3.80
C THR A 179 -0.12 -10.26 -4.17
N LEU A 180 -0.75 -11.18 -4.89
CA LEU A 180 -2.18 -11.16 -5.11
C LEU A 180 -2.71 -12.57 -4.88
N ALA A 181 -3.72 -12.72 -4.04
CA ALA A 181 -4.31 -14.02 -3.76
C ALA A 181 -5.82 -13.89 -3.52
N GLU A 182 -6.58 -14.95 -3.81
CA GLU A 182 -7.95 -15.06 -3.33
C GLU A 182 -7.97 -15.00 -1.79
N THR A 183 -8.98 -14.36 -1.22
CA THR A 183 -9.18 -14.29 0.24
C THR A 183 -10.65 -14.49 0.54
N GLU A 184 -10.96 -14.86 1.78
CA GLU A 184 -12.29 -14.65 2.33
C GLU A 184 -12.65 -13.17 2.33
N PRO A 185 -13.95 -12.81 2.21
CA PRO A 185 -14.41 -11.45 2.44
C PRO A 185 -13.87 -10.90 3.76
N PRO A 186 -13.58 -9.59 3.86
CA PRO A 186 -13.34 -8.97 5.14
C PRO A 186 -14.52 -9.31 6.05
N LYS A 187 -14.22 -9.60 7.32
CA LYS A 187 -15.29 -9.63 8.32
C LYS A 187 -15.97 -8.27 8.25
N PRO A 188 -17.30 -8.21 8.33
CA PRO A 188 -17.97 -6.94 8.42
C PRO A 188 -17.58 -6.32 9.76
N ASP A 189 -16.48 -5.58 9.76
CA ASP A 189 -16.10 -4.74 10.87
C ASP A 189 -17.18 -3.66 10.96
N ASN A 190 -17.80 -3.53 12.14
CA ASN A 190 -18.89 -2.60 12.44
C ASN A 190 -20.31 -3.04 12.02
N VAL A 191 -20.68 -4.32 12.14
CA VAL A 191 -22.12 -4.64 12.29
C VAL A 191 -22.57 -4.17 13.67
N LEU A 192 -23.08 -2.95 13.74
CA LEU A 192 -23.80 -2.50 14.91
C LEU A 192 -25.11 -3.27 15.00
N ASP A 193 -25.44 -3.77 16.19
CA ASP A 193 -26.81 -4.21 16.47
C ASP A 193 -27.71 -2.96 16.46
N VAL A 194 -28.43 -2.81 15.35
CA VAL A 194 -29.27 -1.67 15.01
C VAL A 194 -30.74 -1.90 15.37
N ALA A 195 -31.09 -3.05 15.95
CA ALA A 195 -32.47 -3.34 16.32
C ALA A 195 -33.00 -2.28 17.30
N GLY A 196 -34.08 -1.59 16.89
CA GLY A 196 -34.71 -0.53 17.69
C GLY A 196 -33.98 0.83 17.72
N ARG A 197 -32.88 1.00 16.97
CA ARG A 197 -32.16 2.28 16.90
C ARG A 197 -32.60 3.11 15.69
N LYS A 198 -32.88 4.40 15.90
CA LYS A 198 -33.22 5.35 14.83
C LYS A 198 -31.98 5.96 14.16
N ASN A 199 -30.90 6.13 14.92
CA ASN A 199 -29.61 6.60 14.41
C ASN A 199 -28.62 5.45 14.45
N LEU A 200 -28.05 5.13 13.29
CA LEU A 200 -27.17 3.98 13.07
C LEU A 200 -25.69 4.36 13.14
N LEU A 201 -25.38 5.66 13.21
CA LEU A 201 -24.02 6.15 13.34
C LEU A 201 -23.60 6.06 14.82
N PRO A 202 -22.61 5.22 15.17
CA PRO A 202 -22.13 5.11 16.53
C PRO A 202 -21.45 6.42 16.92
N ASN A 203 -21.68 6.86 18.17
CA ASN A 203 -21.07 8.07 18.71
C ASN A 203 -21.24 9.32 17.81
N SER A 204 -22.34 9.45 17.05
CA SER A 204 -22.54 10.61 16.16
C SER A 204 -22.80 11.92 16.89
N SER A 205 -23.02 11.87 18.21
CA SER A 205 -23.11 13.04 19.09
C SER A 205 -21.79 13.34 19.81
N PHE A 206 -20.72 12.56 19.57
CA PHE A 206 -19.40 12.75 20.17
C PHE A 206 -19.35 12.72 21.72
N GLU A 207 -20.41 12.23 22.38
CA GLU A 207 -20.45 12.07 23.85
C GLU A 207 -19.42 11.04 24.37
N CYS A 208 -18.88 10.21 23.47
CA CYS A 208 -17.76 9.30 23.74
C CYS A 208 -16.43 9.85 23.19
N GLY A 209 -16.32 11.17 23.03
CA GLY A 209 -15.17 11.82 22.42
C GLY A 209 -14.98 11.41 20.96
N ALA A 210 -13.72 11.16 20.56
CA ALA A 210 -13.35 10.77 19.20
C ALA A 210 -13.59 9.29 18.87
N PHE A 211 -14.11 8.49 19.80
CA PHE A 211 -14.20 7.04 19.63
C PHE A 211 -15.02 6.64 18.38
N GLY A 212 -14.44 5.77 17.55
CA GLY A 212 -15.07 5.26 16.33
C GLY A 212 -15.07 6.22 15.13
N TRP A 213 -14.41 7.37 15.26
CA TRP A 213 -14.24 8.36 14.20
C TRP A 213 -12.75 8.56 13.91
N GLY A 214 -12.41 8.87 12.66
CA GLY A 214 -11.04 9.12 12.22
C GLY A 214 -11.00 10.17 11.12
N THR A 215 -9.87 10.85 10.97
CA THR A 215 -9.63 11.71 9.82
C THR A 215 -9.20 10.84 8.65
N TYR A 216 -9.75 11.09 7.45
CA TYR A 216 -9.35 10.35 6.26
C TYR A 216 -7.84 10.45 6.03
N GLY A 217 -7.17 9.29 5.89
CA GLY A 217 -5.71 9.21 5.73
C GLY A 217 -4.91 9.28 7.04
N ALA A 218 -5.55 9.21 8.20
CA ALA A 218 -4.90 9.19 9.51
C ALA A 218 -5.50 8.12 10.43
N ASP A 219 -4.69 7.63 11.38
CA ASP A 219 -5.11 6.66 12.39
C ASP A 219 -5.86 7.30 13.58
N GLU A 220 -6.03 8.62 13.57
CA GLU A 220 -6.72 9.38 14.61
C GLU A 220 -7.65 10.45 14.03
N LEU A 221 -8.56 10.97 14.85
CA LEU A 221 -9.43 12.09 14.51
C LEU A 221 -8.78 13.40 14.94
N PHE A 222 -8.36 14.23 13.99
CA PHE A 222 -7.77 15.53 14.25
C PHE A 222 -8.84 16.57 14.62
N GLY A 223 -8.72 17.11 15.83
CA GLY A 223 -9.62 18.13 16.35
C GLY A 223 -9.75 18.03 17.86
N THR A 224 -10.82 18.61 18.38
CA THR A 224 -11.13 18.59 19.81
C THR A 224 -12.63 18.45 20.03
N VAL A 225 -13.01 17.75 21.09
CA VAL A 225 -14.39 17.78 21.58
C VAL A 225 -14.74 19.19 22.05
N ASP A 226 -15.87 19.71 21.59
CA ASP A 226 -16.41 21.02 21.95
C ASP A 226 -17.73 20.85 22.68
N ALA A 227 -17.82 21.37 23.91
CA ALA A 227 -19.04 21.30 24.71
C ALA A 227 -19.94 22.54 24.57
N SER A 228 -19.54 23.53 23.77
CA SER A 228 -20.23 24.83 23.68
C SER A 228 -21.20 24.95 22.50
N THR A 229 -21.05 24.11 21.47
CA THR A 229 -21.79 24.23 20.20
C THR A 229 -22.61 22.99 19.84
N ALA A 230 -22.83 22.08 20.80
CA ALA A 230 -23.54 20.84 20.57
C ALA A 230 -25.00 21.07 20.12
N VAL A 231 -25.38 20.47 18.98
CA VAL A 231 -26.78 20.45 18.50
C VAL A 231 -27.59 19.36 19.19
N HIS A 232 -26.94 18.25 19.57
CA HIS A 232 -27.56 17.12 20.24
C HIS A 232 -26.61 16.55 21.29
N GLY A 233 -27.05 16.48 22.54
CA GLY A 233 -26.20 16.10 23.67
C GLY A 233 -25.48 17.31 24.27
N ARG A 234 -24.32 17.05 24.86
CA ARG A 234 -23.44 18.02 25.51
C ARG A 234 -22.17 18.30 24.73
N GLN A 235 -21.88 17.48 23.70
CA GLN A 235 -20.63 17.51 22.96
C GLN A 235 -20.89 17.58 21.45
N SER A 236 -19.97 18.22 20.76
CA SER A 236 -19.76 18.17 19.32
C SER A 236 -18.26 17.96 19.07
N PHE A 237 -17.85 17.68 17.84
CA PHE A 237 -16.42 17.61 17.49
C PHE A 237 -16.04 18.76 16.59
N ARG A 238 -15.03 19.53 17.01
CA ARG A 238 -14.48 20.66 16.26
C ARG A 238 -13.22 20.23 15.54
N ILE A 239 -13.26 20.25 14.21
CA ILE A 239 -12.09 20.05 13.36
C ILE A 239 -11.31 21.37 13.30
N HIS A 240 -10.00 21.31 13.52
CA HIS A 240 -9.11 22.44 13.30
C HIS A 240 -8.58 22.35 11.88
N LEU A 241 -8.88 23.35 11.05
CA LEU A 241 -8.25 23.49 9.74
C LEU A 241 -6.93 24.24 9.97
N ALA A 242 -5.84 23.66 9.46
CA ALA A 242 -4.53 24.30 9.41
C ALA A 242 -4.54 25.45 8.38
#